data_AF-A0A349EUR8-F1
#
_entry.id   AF-A0A349EUR8-F1
#
_cell.length_a   1.000
_cell.length_b   1.000
_cell.length_c   1.000
_cell.angle_alpha   90.00
_cell.angle_beta   90.00
_cell.angle_gamma   90.00
#
_symmetry.space_group_name_H-M   'P 1'
#
loop_
_entity.id
_entity.type
_entity.pdbx_description
1 polymer ?
#
loop_
_entity_poly.entity_id
_entity_poly.type
_entity_poly.pdbx_seq_one_letter_code
_entity_poly.pdbx_strand_id
1 'polypeptide(L)'
;MIFYYFIISWIISIKNRIIESKTRNILLCIGFLLLFYLLIRMVKYEFGFEESVFTRYLWYLYYLPQCLIPPLSFLSVIGLERKNKKPLSNLIYLILLPGITLIVLILTNDFHQKAFSFNSDFSFFIVNISIKLFTI
;
A
#
# COMPACT_ATOMS: atom_id res chain seq x y z
N MET A 1 3.08 4.09 17.14
CA MET A 1 2.70 5.52 17.34
C MET A 1 3.69 6.51 16.74
N ILE A 2 5.01 6.43 17.03
CA ILE A 2 6.03 7.35 16.48
C ILE A 2 5.98 7.52 14.95
N PHE A 3 5.85 6.43 14.19
CA PHE A 3 5.79 6.48 12.72
C PHE A 3 4.61 7.29 12.17
N TYR A 4 3.46 7.31 12.86
CA TYR A 4 2.31 8.12 12.44
C TYR A 4 2.64 9.60 12.48
N TYR A 5 3.25 10.06 13.57
CA TYR A 5 3.68 11.46 13.70
C TYR A 5 4.68 11.83 12.62
N PHE A 6 5.67 10.98 12.34
CA PHE A 6 6.62 11.22 11.25
C PHE A 6 5.94 11.37 9.90
N ILE A 7 4.99 10.49 9.55
CA ILE A 7 4.28 10.57 8.28
C ILE A 7 3.40 11.82 8.22
N ILE A 8 2.71 12.18 9.30
CA ILE A 8 1.88 13.39 9.38
C ILE A 8 2.75 14.64 9.19
N SER A 9 3.88 14.73 9.91
CA SER A 9 4.84 15.83 9.75
C SER A 9 5.40 15.90 8.33
N TRP A 10 5.68 14.75 7.71
CA TRP A 10 6.13 14.68 6.32
C TRP A 10 5.04 15.15 5.33
N ILE A 11 3.79 14.74 5.51
CA ILE A 11 2.64 15.21 4.72
C ILE A 11 2.52 16.74 4.81
N ILE A 12 2.60 17.32 6.02
CA ILE A 12 2.55 18.77 6.23
C ILE A 12 3.73 19.46 5.53
N SER A 13 4.94 18.91 5.67
CA SER A 13 6.15 19.41 4.99
C SER A 13 5.97 19.43 3.48
N ILE A 14 5.38 18.38 2.89
CA ILE A 14 5.11 18.31 1.45
C ILE A 14 4.10 19.36 1.00
N LYS A 15 3.05 19.61 1.77
CA LYS A 15 2.08 20.68 1.45
C LYS A 15 2.75 22.05 1.36
N ASN A 16 3.76 22.29 2.19
CA ASN A 16 4.47 23.56 2.26
C ASN A 16 5.61 23.68 1.23
N ARG A 17 6.27 22.57 0.87
CA ARG A 17 7.47 22.58 0.01
C ARG A 17 7.20 22.34 -1.47
N ILE A 18 6.17 21.58 -1.84
CA ILE A 18 5.94 21.18 -3.22
C ILE A 18 4.92 22.11 -3.88
N ILE A 19 5.42 22.97 -4.77
CA ILE A 19 4.62 23.96 -5.50
C ILE A 19 3.76 23.30 -6.59
N GLU A 20 4.29 22.27 -7.26
CA GLU A 20 3.59 21.60 -8.34
C GLU A 20 2.43 20.74 -7.82
N SER A 21 1.20 21.14 -8.11
CA SER A 21 -0.01 20.50 -7.58
C SER A 21 -0.11 19.00 -7.92
N LYS A 22 0.32 18.56 -9.11
CA LYS A 22 0.22 17.15 -9.52
C LYS A 22 1.12 16.25 -8.69
N THR A 23 2.42 16.59 -8.65
CA THR A 23 3.42 15.89 -7.84
C THR A 23 3.07 15.92 -6.36
N ARG A 24 2.61 17.07 -5.86
CA ARG A 24 2.12 17.19 -4.48
C ARG A 24 0.98 16.21 -4.20
N ASN A 25 -0.04 16.16 -5.06
CA ASN A 25 -1.19 15.28 -4.84
C ASN A 25 -0.81 13.80 -4.85
N ILE A 26 0.13 13.40 -5.71
CA ILE A 26 0.66 12.02 -5.73
C ILE A 26 1.36 11.71 -4.41
N LEU A 27 2.24 12.60 -3.95
CA LEU A 27 2.95 12.42 -2.68
C LEU A 27 2.00 12.42 -1.47
N LEU A 28 0.94 13.23 -1.49
CA LEU A 28 -0.12 13.19 -0.47
C LEU A 28 -0.86 11.85 -0.50
N CYS A 29 -1.18 11.32 -1.68
CA CYS A 29 -1.74 9.97 -1.82
C CYS A 29 -0.83 8.91 -1.21
N ILE A 30 0.50 8.97 -1.44
CA ILE A 30 1.47 8.08 -0.81
C ILE A 30 1.43 8.21 0.72
N GLY A 31 1.40 9.44 1.24
CA GLY A 31 1.29 9.69 2.67
C GLY A 31 0.03 9.08 3.28
N PHE A 32 -1.12 9.22 2.63
CA PHE A 32 -2.36 8.59 3.07
C PHE A 32 -2.30 7.06 2.98
N LEU A 33 -1.70 6.50 1.94
CA LEU A 33 -1.48 5.05 1.83
C LEU A 33 -0.58 4.52 2.96
N LEU A 34 0.46 5.27 3.36
CA LEU A 34 1.32 4.92 4.49
C LEU A 34 0.56 4.97 5.82
N LEU A 35 -0.28 5.98 6.05
CA LEU A 35 -1.14 6.06 7.23
C LEU A 35 -2.16 4.91 7.24
N PHE A 36 -2.78 4.61 6.10
CA PHE A 36 -3.70 3.49 5.93
C PHE A 36 -3.02 2.15 6.20
N TYR A 37 -1.80 1.96 5.69
CA TYR A 37 -0.98 0.78 5.98
C TYR A 37 -0.74 0.61 7.49
N LEU A 38 -0.34 1.70 8.17
CA LEU A 38 -0.14 1.64 9.62
C LEU A 38 -1.44 1.37 10.37
N LEU A 39 -2.58 1.89 9.89
CA LEU A 39 -3.89 1.63 10.47
C LEU A 39 -4.22 0.14 10.41
N ILE A 40 -4.10 -0.48 9.23
CA ILE A 40 -4.32 -1.92 9.07
C ILE A 40 -3.36 -2.70 9.97
N ARG A 41 -2.09 -2.31 10.01
CA ARG A 41 -1.08 -2.94 10.86
C ARG A 41 -1.51 -2.87 12.34
N MET A 42 -1.95 -1.71 12.81
CA MET A 42 -2.42 -1.54 14.18
C MET A 42 -3.63 -2.43 14.45
N VAL A 43 -4.64 -2.41 13.58
CA VAL A 43 -5.84 -3.23 13.71
C VAL A 43 -5.49 -4.72 13.75
N LYS A 44 -4.61 -5.18 12.84
CA LYS A 44 -4.22 -6.59 12.73
C LYS A 44 -3.49 -7.12 13.97
N TYR A 45 -2.56 -6.35 14.54
CA TYR A 45 -1.68 -6.85 15.60
C TYR A 45 -2.14 -6.49 17.02
N GLU A 46 -2.80 -5.34 17.23
CA GLU A 46 -3.19 -4.90 18.57
C GLU A 46 -4.52 -5.50 19.03
N PHE A 47 -5.44 -5.80 18.09
CA PHE A 47 -6.78 -6.27 18.44
C PHE A 47 -6.91 -7.79 18.47
N GLY A 48 -5.80 -8.53 18.27
CA GLY A 48 -5.75 -9.97 18.51
C GLY A 48 -6.85 -10.77 17.81
N PHE A 49 -7.16 -10.45 16.55
CA PHE A 49 -8.18 -11.20 15.81
C PHE A 49 -7.70 -12.64 15.57
N GLU A 50 -8.18 -13.57 16.41
CA GLU A 50 -8.09 -15.01 16.19
C GLU A 50 -8.59 -15.37 14.78
N GLU A 51 -8.09 -16.49 14.23
CA GLU A 51 -8.24 -16.97 12.85
C GLU A 51 -9.67 -16.85 12.28
N SER A 52 -10.02 -15.64 11.88
CA SER A 52 -11.36 -15.27 11.45
C SER A 52 -11.32 -14.77 10.01
N VAL A 53 -12.49 -14.79 9.40
CA VAL A 53 -12.73 -14.21 8.07
C VAL A 53 -12.23 -12.75 8.02
N PHE A 54 -12.33 -12.03 9.13
CA PHE A 54 -11.86 -10.64 9.24
C PHE A 54 -10.35 -10.51 9.10
N THR A 55 -9.58 -11.40 9.74
CA THR A 55 -8.12 -11.44 9.63
C THR A 55 -7.67 -11.63 8.17
N ARG A 56 -8.36 -12.49 7.41
CA ARG A 56 -8.08 -12.70 5.97
C ARG A 56 -8.32 -11.44 5.13
N TYR A 57 -9.42 -10.73 5.33
CA TYR A 57 -9.66 -9.48 4.60
C TYR A 57 -8.67 -8.37 4.98
N LEU A 58 -8.26 -8.29 6.25
CA LEU A 58 -7.17 -7.39 6.68
C LEU A 58 -5.85 -7.73 6.00
N TRP A 59 -5.54 -9.02 5.82
CA TRP A 59 -4.40 -9.47 5.02
C TRP A 59 -4.49 -9.00 3.57
N TYR A 60 -5.64 -9.13 2.91
CA TYR A 60 -5.81 -8.65 1.54
C TYR A 60 -5.61 -7.13 1.44
N LEU A 61 -6.17 -6.36 2.37
CA LEU A 61 -6.02 -4.91 2.41
C LEU A 61 -4.58 -4.46 2.70
N TYR A 62 -3.79 -5.28 3.39
CA TYR A 62 -2.38 -5.00 3.67
C TYR A 62 -1.52 -4.87 2.41
N TYR A 63 -1.88 -5.60 1.33
CA TYR A 63 -1.18 -5.54 0.05
C TYR A 63 -1.54 -4.30 -0.80
N LEU A 64 -2.69 -3.67 -0.55
CA LEU A 64 -3.14 -2.49 -1.29
C LEU A 64 -2.11 -1.34 -1.27
N PRO A 65 -1.64 -0.85 -0.10
CA PRO A 65 -0.60 0.16 -0.06
C PRO A 65 0.72 -0.33 -0.65
N GLN A 66 1.08 -1.60 -0.46
CA GLN A 66 2.34 -2.16 -0.98
C GLN A 66 2.37 -2.20 -2.52
N CYS A 67 1.24 -2.45 -3.17
CA CYS A 67 1.14 -2.45 -4.63
C CYS A 67 1.08 -1.04 -5.23
N LEU A 68 0.51 -0.06 -4.53
CA LEU A 68 0.32 1.30 -5.05
C LEU A 68 1.49 2.25 -4.75
N ILE A 69 2.18 2.08 -3.62
CA ILE A 69 3.29 2.98 -3.23
C ILE A 69 4.41 3.01 -4.28
N PRO A 70 4.92 1.88 -4.81
CA PRO A 70 5.99 1.90 -5.82
C PRO A 70 5.64 2.66 -7.12
N PRO A 71 4.52 2.37 -7.81
CA PRO A 71 4.19 3.11 -9.04
C PRO A 71 3.90 4.58 -8.76
N LEU A 72 3.24 4.93 -7.64
CA LEU A 72 3.02 6.33 -7.27
C LEU A 72 4.35 7.04 -6.96
N SER A 73 5.28 6.36 -6.30
CA SER A 73 6.60 6.92 -6.00
C SER A 73 7.36 7.22 -7.29
N PHE A 74 7.33 6.30 -8.25
CA PHE A 74 7.92 6.51 -9.57
C PHE A 74 7.29 7.71 -10.31
N LEU A 75 5.96 7.81 -10.30
CA LEU A 75 5.26 8.97 -10.88
C LEU A 75 5.66 10.29 -10.20
N SER A 76 5.90 10.27 -8.89
CA SER A 76 6.32 11.46 -8.16
C SER A 76 7.72 11.93 -8.55
N VAL A 77 8.66 11.01 -8.80
CA VAL A 77 10.03 11.33 -9.23
C VAL A 77 10.00 11.99 -10.61
N ILE A 78 9.26 11.41 -11.55
CA ILE A 78 9.09 11.99 -12.90
C ILE A 78 8.49 13.40 -12.82
N GLY A 79 7.55 13.61 -11.89
CA GLY A 79 6.97 14.93 -11.64
C GLY A 79 8.01 15.94 -11.14
N LEU A 80 8.82 15.56 -10.14
CA LEU A 80 9.86 16.41 -9.54
C LEU A 80 10.96 16.82 -10.53
N GLU A 81 11.37 15.94 -11.44
CA GLU A 81 12.45 16.21 -12.40
C GLU A 81 12.03 17.21 -13.50
N ARG A 82 10.73 17.44 -13.70
CA ARG A 82 10.23 18.28 -14.78
C ARG A 82 10.25 19.76 -14.40
N LYS A 83 11.21 20.48 -14.96
CA LYS A 83 11.25 21.96 -14.96
C LYS A 83 10.12 22.60 -15.79
N ASN A 84 9.61 21.89 -16.79
CA ASN A 84 8.62 22.41 -17.74
C ASN A 84 7.21 21.95 -17.35
N LYS A 85 6.30 22.90 -17.12
CA LYS A 85 4.88 22.69 -16.72
C LYS A 85 4.00 21.99 -17.79
N LYS A 86 4.60 21.26 -18.74
CA LYS A 86 3.85 20.51 -19.75
C LYS A 86 3.04 19.40 -19.06
N PRO A 87 1.83 19.06 -19.52
CA PRO A 87 1.08 17.93 -18.97
C PRO A 87 1.89 16.62 -19.12
N LEU A 88 1.73 15.68 -18.17
CA LEU A 88 2.23 14.32 -18.37
C LEU A 88 1.37 13.66 -19.45
N SER A 89 1.97 12.80 -20.26
CA SER A 89 1.21 11.94 -21.16
C SER A 89 0.35 10.99 -20.34
N ASN A 90 -0.91 10.79 -20.76
CA ASN A 90 -1.81 9.84 -20.10
C ASN A 90 -1.25 8.42 -20.09
N LEU A 91 -0.37 8.07 -21.04
CA LEU A 91 0.29 6.77 -21.11
C LEU A 91 1.20 6.48 -19.91
N ILE A 92 1.73 7.50 -19.24
CA ILE A 92 2.61 7.32 -18.08
C ILE A 92 1.81 6.69 -16.91
N TYR A 93 0.50 6.94 -16.82
CA TYR A 93 -0.35 6.31 -15.80
C TYR A 93 -0.57 4.81 -16.03
N LEU A 94 -0.17 4.25 -17.18
CA LEU A 94 -0.19 2.81 -17.42
C LEU A 94 0.71 2.04 -16.45
N ILE A 95 1.67 2.71 -15.80
CA ILE A 95 2.51 2.10 -14.75
C ILE A 95 1.73 1.68 -13.50
N LEU A 96 0.53 2.24 -13.28
CA LEU A 96 -0.37 1.80 -12.22
C LEU A 96 -1.04 0.46 -12.52
N LEU A 97 -1.15 0.10 -13.81
CA LEU A 97 -1.86 -1.10 -14.27
C LEU A 97 -1.36 -2.37 -13.57
N PRO A 98 -0.05 -2.70 -13.51
CA PRO A 98 0.39 -3.90 -12.79
C PRO A 98 0.00 -3.89 -11.31
N GLY A 99 0.09 -2.74 -10.62
CA GLY A 99 -0.32 -2.62 -9.22
C GLY A 99 -1.82 -2.83 -9.02
N ILE A 100 -2.65 -2.25 -9.88
CA ILE A 100 -4.10 -2.42 -9.86
C ILE A 100 -4.49 -3.87 -10.17
N THR A 101 -3.86 -4.49 -11.16
CA THR A 101 -4.11 -5.90 -11.50
C THR A 101 -3.79 -6.82 -10.32
N LEU A 102 -2.66 -6.60 -9.64
CA LEU A 102 -2.30 -7.37 -8.44
C LEU A 102 -3.33 -7.18 -7.32
N ILE A 103 -3.80 -5.95 -7.08
CA ILE A 103 -4.83 -5.68 -6.08
C ILE A 103 -6.13 -6.42 -6.40
N VAL A 104 -6.58 -6.37 -7.66
CA VAL A 104 -7.80 -7.08 -8.08
C VAL A 104 -7.65 -8.60 -7.90
N LEU A 105 -6.50 -9.16 -8.28
CA LEU A 105 -6.21 -10.58 -8.06
C LEU A 105 -6.21 -10.95 -6.56
N ILE A 106 -5.66 -10.11 -5.70
CA ILE A 106 -5.62 -10.38 -4.26
C ILE A 106 -7.04 -10.27 -3.65
N LEU A 107 -7.79 -9.23 -3.98
CA LEU A 107 -9.13 -9.02 -3.43
C LEU A 107 -10.15 -10.06 -3.91
N THR A 108 -9.99 -10.56 -5.14
CA THR A 108 -10.85 -11.63 -5.69
C THR A 108 -10.35 -13.03 -5.38
N ASN A 109 -9.31 -13.17 -4.54
CA ASN A 109 -8.65 -14.44 -4.30
C ASN A 109 -9.60 -15.55 -3.83
N ASP A 110 -10.65 -15.22 -3.08
CA ASP A 110 -11.63 -16.22 -2.62
C ASP A 110 -12.38 -16.92 -3.78
N PHE A 111 -12.47 -16.29 -4.97
CA PHE A 111 -13.13 -16.88 -6.15
C PHE A 111 -12.25 -17.86 -6.94
N HIS A 112 -10.94 -17.66 -6.94
CA HIS A 112 -10.04 -18.36 -7.86
C HIS A 112 -8.84 -19.02 -7.18
N GLN A 113 -8.52 -18.61 -5.96
CA GLN A 113 -7.46 -19.14 -5.11
C GLN A 113 -6.07 -19.19 -5.76
N LYS A 114 -5.81 -18.35 -6.78
CA LYS A 114 -4.52 -18.33 -7.49
C LYS A 114 -3.48 -17.44 -6.83
N ALA A 115 -3.89 -16.43 -6.05
CA ALA A 115 -2.97 -15.60 -5.30
C ALA A 115 -2.59 -16.26 -3.96
N PHE A 116 -3.57 -16.89 -3.29
CA PHE A 116 -3.37 -17.71 -2.10
C PHE A 116 -4.26 -18.96 -2.18
N SER A 117 -3.64 -20.14 -2.13
CA SER A 117 -4.35 -21.42 -2.05
C SER A 117 -4.61 -21.78 -0.59
N PHE A 118 -5.87 -22.04 -0.26
CA PHE A 118 -6.28 -22.50 1.07
C PHE A 118 -6.44 -24.02 1.03
N ASN A 119 -5.34 -24.77 1.15
CA ASN A 119 -5.48 -26.15 1.62
C ASN A 119 -5.92 -26.12 3.09
N SER A 120 -6.41 -27.24 3.62
CA SER A 120 -6.86 -27.41 5.02
C SER A 120 -5.88 -26.91 6.11
N ASP A 121 -4.65 -26.55 5.72
CA ASP A 121 -3.57 -26.02 6.54
C ASP A 121 -3.40 -24.49 6.43
N PHE A 122 -4.47 -23.73 6.16
CA PHE A 122 -4.37 -22.25 6.11
C PHE A 122 -3.85 -21.65 7.44
N SER A 123 -4.17 -22.30 8.57
CA SER A 123 -3.64 -22.00 9.90
C SER A 123 -2.11 -22.12 9.94
N PHE A 124 -1.54 -23.16 9.31
CA PHE A 124 -0.08 -23.34 9.23
C PHE A 124 0.60 -22.24 8.41
N PHE A 125 -0.02 -21.77 7.31
CA PHE A 125 0.57 -20.75 6.43
C PHE A 125 0.63 -19.34 7.08
N ILE A 126 -0.43 -18.93 7.78
CA ILE A 126 -0.46 -17.62 8.48
C ILE A 126 0.55 -17.58 9.63
N VAL A 127 0.63 -18.66 10.41
CA VAL A 127 1.58 -18.77 11.53
C VAL A 127 3.03 -18.72 11.02
N ASN A 128 3.35 -19.43 9.93
CA ASN A 128 4.72 -19.50 9.42
C ASN A 128 5.22 -18.18 8.80
N ILE A 129 4.36 -17.43 8.09
CA ILE A 129 4.74 -16.11 7.56
C ILE A 129 4.94 -15.09 8.68
N SER A 130 4.08 -15.12 9.70
CA SER A 130 4.19 -14.21 10.84
C SER A 130 5.48 -14.47 11.64
N ILE A 131 5.88 -15.73 11.80
CA ILE A 131 7.13 -16.09 12.51
C ILE A 131 8.38 -15.75 11.69
N LYS A 132 8.38 -15.99 10.37
CA LYS A 132 9.54 -15.67 9.49
C LYS A 132 9.81 -14.18 9.33
N LEU A 133 8.79 -13.33 9.43
CA LEU A 133 8.94 -11.87 9.36
C LEU A 133 9.40 -11.24 10.69
N PHE A 134 9.38 -11.99 11.79
CA PHE A 134 9.80 -11.54 13.12
C PHE A 134 11.19 -12.07 13.54
N THR A 135 11.85 -12.87 12.71
CA THR A 135 13.19 -13.44 12.95
C THR A 135 14.29 -12.84 12.06
N ILE A 136 14.10 -11.60 11.61
CA ILE A 136 15.14 -10.73 11.02
C ILE A 136 15.15 -9.43 11.82
#